data_AF-A0AAJ3H6F1-F1
#
_entry.id   AF-A0AAJ3H6F1-F1
#
_cell.length_a   1.000
_cell.length_b   1.000
_cell.length_c   1.000
_cell.angle_alpha   90.00
_cell.angle_beta   90.00
_cell.angle_gamma   90.00
#
_symmetry.space_group_name_H-M   'P 1'
#
loop_
_entity.id
_entity.type
_entity.pdbx_description
1 polymer ?
#
loop_
_entity_poly.entity_id
_entity_poly.type
_entity_poly.pdbx_seq_one_letter_code
_entity_poly.pdbx_strand_id
1 'polypeptide(L)'
;MISNHLSLVEALRPASDELAAQVAHFLANGGQIEEAAPIGYKPKPITCSNQMPPTPKPFVRRRVESAPLPMAPLDIRTQKRLKLVERIRELAPTHAKVDVAEALGIDRRTVSTIGQEFGITFKAPTRGGARNLVPRRADEASDAKYAERIRAFLELGLTRRQCLGSLAMGSKAFERIIAAHGIDYPKAKPGRTKCAA
;
A
#
# COMPACT_ATOMS: atom_id res chain seq x y z
N MET A 1 12.79 -22.84 68.70
CA MET A 1 13.38 -22.10 67.57
C MET A 1 14.70 -21.53 68.05
N ILE A 2 15.82 -22.18 67.71
CA ILE A 2 17.17 -21.75 68.09
C ILE A 2 17.64 -20.79 67.00
N SER A 3 18.13 -19.64 67.44
CA SER A 3 18.20 -18.37 66.73
C SER A 3 19.28 -18.31 65.63
N ASN A 4 18.90 -17.90 64.41
CA ASN A 4 19.81 -17.50 63.31
C ASN A 4 20.88 -16.47 63.74
N HIS A 5 20.62 -15.73 64.82
CA HIS A 5 21.54 -14.75 65.36
C HIS A 5 22.82 -15.37 65.93
N LEU A 6 22.76 -16.58 66.50
CA LEU A 6 23.95 -17.22 67.07
C LEU A 6 24.94 -17.67 65.98
N SER A 7 24.44 -18.20 64.85
CA SER A 7 25.31 -18.62 63.75
C SER A 7 25.96 -17.42 63.03
N LEU A 8 25.26 -16.29 62.94
CA LEU A 8 25.83 -15.06 62.39
C LEU A 8 26.94 -14.50 63.28
N VAL A 9 26.78 -14.55 64.61
CA VAL A 9 27.81 -14.12 65.55
C VAL A 9 29.05 -14.99 65.43
N GLU A 10 28.90 -16.32 65.34
CA GLU A 10 30.01 -17.24 65.12
C GLU A 10 30.73 -16.99 63.80
N ALA A 11 29.99 -16.75 62.72
CA ALA A 11 30.55 -16.43 61.41
C ALA A 11 31.35 -15.11 61.40
N LEU A 12 30.98 -14.13 62.23
CA LEU A 12 31.65 -12.83 62.32
C LEU A 12 32.80 -12.79 63.34
N ARG A 13 32.99 -13.85 64.16
CA ARG A 13 34.08 -13.88 65.15
C ARG A 13 35.48 -13.69 64.55
N PRO A 14 35.86 -14.37 63.46
CA PRO A 14 37.18 -14.18 62.86
C PRO A 14 37.44 -12.72 62.46
N ALA A 15 36.45 -12.06 61.86
CA ALA A 15 36.55 -10.65 61.47
C ALA A 15 36.66 -9.73 62.70
N SER A 16 35.94 -10.04 63.78
CA SER A 16 36.07 -9.32 65.05
C SER A 16 37.46 -9.48 65.67
N ASP A 17 38.03 -10.69 65.63
CA ASP A 17 39.34 -10.99 66.19
C ASP A 17 40.46 -10.29 65.39
N GLU A 18 40.34 -10.25 64.07
CA GLU A 18 41.25 -9.49 63.19
C GLU A 18 41.21 -7.98 63.48
N LEU A 19 40.02 -7.40 63.64
CA LEU A 19 39.86 -5.99 64.01
C LEU A 19 40.46 -5.70 65.40
N ALA A 20 40.24 -6.59 66.36
CA ALA A 20 40.81 -6.45 67.71
C ALA A 20 42.35 -6.47 67.68
N ALA A 21 42.96 -7.34 66.86
CA ALA A 21 44.40 -7.38 66.66
C ALA A 21 44.94 -6.09 66.02
N GLN A 22 44.24 -5.53 65.03
CA GLN A 22 44.61 -4.26 64.40
C GLN A 22 44.54 -3.08 65.36
N VAL A 23 43.48 -3.01 66.17
CA VAL A 23 43.33 -1.97 67.21
C VAL A 23 44.43 -2.10 68.26
N ALA A 24 44.74 -3.32 68.72
CA ALA A 24 45.82 -3.55 69.67
C ALA A 24 47.19 -3.10 69.11
N HIS A 25 47.46 -3.41 67.84
CA HIS A 25 48.68 -2.96 67.15
C HIS A 25 48.74 -1.42 67.02
N PHE A 26 47.62 -0.75 66.71
CA PHE A 26 47.54 0.71 66.64
C PHE A 26 47.83 1.37 67.99
N LEU A 27 47.23 0.86 69.07
CA LEU A 27 47.45 1.36 70.43
C LEU A 27 48.89 1.10 70.91
N ALA A 28 49.46 -0.07 70.62
CA ALA A 28 50.85 -0.42 70.97
C ALA A 28 51.88 0.51 70.30
N ASN A 29 51.58 0.99 69.09
CA ASN A 29 52.40 1.96 68.37
C ASN A 29 52.17 3.42 68.79
N GLY A 30 51.42 3.66 69.88
CA GLY A 30 51.18 4.98 70.44
C GLY A 30 50.01 5.76 69.81
N GLY A 31 49.15 5.10 69.03
CA GLY A 31 47.94 5.70 68.49
C GLY A 31 46.93 6.04 69.59
N GLN A 32 46.23 7.18 69.44
CA GLN A 32 45.12 7.58 70.31
C GLN A 32 43.81 7.55 69.52
N ILE A 33 42.74 7.05 70.15
CA ILE A 33 41.40 7.01 69.55
C ILE A 33 40.59 8.15 70.18
N GLU A 34 40.27 9.16 69.38
CA GLU A 34 39.38 10.25 69.79
C GLU A 34 37.97 10.01 69.28
N GLU A 35 36.97 10.13 70.16
CA GLU A 35 35.57 10.09 69.78
C GLU A 35 35.16 11.45 69.22
N ALA A 36 34.81 11.49 67.93
CA ALA A 36 34.36 12.73 67.29
C ALA A 36 33.01 13.17 67.86
N ALA A 37 32.83 14.48 68.05
CA ALA A 37 31.56 15.06 68.46
C ALA A 37 30.44 14.68 67.47
N PRO A 38 29.22 14.39 67.94
CA PRO A 38 28.11 14.00 67.08
C PRO A 38 27.82 15.12 66.07
N ILE A 39 27.95 14.78 64.78
CA ILE A 39 27.57 15.65 63.69
C ILE A 39 26.05 15.78 63.80
N GLY A 40 25.56 16.93 64.25
CA GLY A 40 24.13 17.23 64.48
C GLY A 40 23.27 17.26 63.20
N TYR A 41 23.53 16.35 62.26
CA TYR A 41 22.85 16.21 61.00
C TYR A 41 21.38 15.84 61.25
N LYS A 42 20.51 16.83 61.04
CA LYS A 42 19.07 16.61 60.97
C LYS A 42 18.74 16.25 59.52
N PRO A 43 18.36 15.00 59.21
CA PRO A 43 17.98 14.63 57.86
C PRO A 43 16.80 15.51 57.42
N LYS A 44 16.84 15.98 56.17
CA LYS A 44 15.73 16.74 55.61
C LYS A 44 14.48 15.85 55.65
N PRO A 45 13.32 16.37 56.07
CA PRO A 45 12.08 15.60 56.04
C PRO A 45 11.82 15.12 54.62
N ILE A 46 11.53 13.83 54.47
CA ILE A 46 11.20 13.23 53.19
C ILE A 46 9.88 13.86 52.74
N THR A 47 9.96 14.76 51.77
CA THR A 47 8.78 15.34 51.13
C THR A 47 8.27 14.34 50.11
N CYS A 48 7.35 13.46 50.54
CA CYS A 48 6.58 12.61 49.64
C CYS A 48 5.58 13.48 48.86
N SER A 49 6.04 14.15 47.82
CA SER A 49 5.15 14.80 46.87
C SER A 49 4.50 13.72 46.00
N ASN A 50 3.18 13.55 46.12
CA ASN A 50 2.38 12.74 45.19
C ASN A 50 2.15 13.47 43.84
N GLN A 51 2.68 14.69 43.67
CA GLN A 51 2.59 15.41 42.41
C GLN A 51 3.67 14.91 41.47
N MET A 52 3.22 14.22 40.41
CA MET A 52 4.09 13.85 39.30
C MET A 52 4.74 15.13 38.76
N PRO A 53 6.09 15.17 38.62
CA PRO A 53 6.74 16.34 38.05
C PRO A 53 6.14 16.62 36.67
N PRO A 54 5.94 17.90 36.30
CA PRO A 54 5.40 18.25 35.00
C PRO A 54 6.26 17.57 33.93
N THR A 55 5.59 16.95 32.96
CA THR A 55 6.25 16.17 31.90
C THR A 55 7.38 17.00 31.29
N PRO A 56 8.62 16.46 31.22
CA PRO A 56 9.72 17.20 30.64
C PRO A 56 9.35 17.54 29.19
N LYS A 57 9.56 18.80 28.80
CA LYS A 57 9.35 19.22 27.40
C LYS A 57 10.12 18.26 26.50
N PRO A 58 9.50 17.71 25.44
CA PRO A 58 10.18 16.80 24.54
C PRO A 58 11.45 17.48 24.04
N PHE A 59 12.58 16.76 24.11
CA PHE A 59 13.86 17.26 23.63
C PHE A 59 13.77 17.40 22.11
N VAL A 60 13.31 18.57 21.65
CA VAL A 60 13.38 18.95 20.25
C VAL A 60 14.85 19.20 19.98
N ARG A 61 15.54 18.20 19.40
CA ARG A 61 16.82 18.45 18.74
C ARG A 61 16.57 19.57 17.75
N ARG A 62 17.12 20.77 17.97
CA ARG A 62 17.23 21.78 16.92
C ARG A 62 17.90 21.07 15.75
N ARG A 63 17.15 20.80 14.67
CA ARG A 63 17.78 20.43 13.39
C ARG A 63 18.61 21.66 13.04
N VAL A 64 19.92 21.56 13.24
CA VAL A 64 20.85 22.48 12.61
C VAL A 64 20.62 22.31 11.12
N GLU A 65 20.19 23.36 10.43
CA GLU A 65 20.10 23.36 8.99
C GLU A 65 21.50 23.02 8.46
N SER A 66 21.63 21.83 7.88
CA SER A 66 22.88 21.40 7.26
C SER A 66 23.19 22.38 6.14
N ALA A 67 24.40 22.96 6.16
CA ALA A 67 24.88 23.80 5.07
C ALA A 67 24.67 23.07 3.73
N PRO A 68 24.18 23.76 2.68
CA PRO A 68 23.94 23.12 1.40
C PRO A 68 25.26 22.54 0.90
N LEU A 69 25.29 21.22 0.69
CA LEU A 69 26.45 20.55 0.10
C LEU A 69 26.72 21.17 -1.28
N PRO A 70 27.99 21.40 -1.67
CA PRO A 70 28.31 21.86 -3.01
C PRO A 70 27.73 20.85 -4.01
N MET A 71 26.99 21.35 -5.01
CA MET A 71 26.26 20.61 -6.05
C MET A 71 26.94 19.26 -6.37
N ALA A 72 26.52 18.20 -5.69
CA ALA A 72 27.06 16.88 -5.92
C ALA A 72 26.70 16.45 -7.35
N PRO A 73 27.57 15.66 -8.04
CA PRO A 73 27.17 14.98 -9.26
C PRO A 73 25.80 14.34 -9.02
N LEU A 74 24.81 14.65 -9.87
CA LEU A 74 23.44 14.14 -9.75
C LEU A 74 23.49 12.70 -9.27
N ASP A 75 22.94 12.43 -8.09
CA ASP A 75 22.94 11.09 -7.48
C ASP A 75 22.61 10.06 -8.55
N ILE A 76 23.35 8.95 -8.64
CA ILE A 76 23.24 7.95 -9.72
C ILE A 76 21.77 7.54 -9.94
N ARG A 77 20.98 7.54 -8.86
CA ARG A 77 19.52 7.33 -8.88
C ARG A 77 18.76 8.39 -9.66
N THR A 78 19.08 9.66 -9.48
CA THR A 78 18.48 10.78 -10.22
C THR A 78 18.82 10.71 -11.70
N GLN A 79 20.08 10.42 -12.05
CA GLN A 79 20.48 10.25 -13.45
C GLN A 79 19.74 9.10 -14.13
N LYS A 80 19.63 7.94 -13.46
CA LYS A 80 18.85 6.79 -13.96
C LYS A 80 17.38 7.16 -14.15
N ARG A 81 16.79 7.92 -13.22
CA ARG A 81 15.39 8.37 -13.31
C ARG A 81 15.21 9.31 -14.50
N LEU A 82 16.11 10.27 -14.71
CA LEU A 82 16.05 11.20 -15.85
C LEU A 82 16.16 10.47 -17.19
N LYS A 83 17.10 9.53 -17.34
CA LYS A 83 17.23 8.70 -18.55
C LYS A 83 15.97 7.88 -18.83
N LEU A 84 15.31 7.39 -17.78
CA LEU A 84 14.07 6.63 -17.90
C LEU A 84 12.91 7.55 -18.33
N VAL A 85 12.84 8.76 -17.78
CA VAL A 85 11.86 9.80 -18.18
C VAL A 85 12.04 10.15 -19.66
N GLU A 86 13.29 10.33 -20.13
CA GLU A 86 13.61 10.60 -21.53
C GLU A 86 13.09 9.49 -22.46
N ARG A 87 13.38 8.22 -22.15
CA ARG A 87 12.87 7.07 -22.91
C ARG A 87 11.35 6.99 -22.91
N ILE A 88 10.70 7.25 -21.77
CA ILE A 88 9.23 7.29 -21.69
C ILE A 88 8.70 8.41 -22.59
N ARG A 89 9.36 9.58 -22.61
CA ARG A 89 8.95 10.73 -23.42
C ARG A 89 9.04 10.45 -24.91
N GLU A 90 10.05 9.72 -25.36
CA GLU A 90 10.22 9.28 -26.75
C GLU A 90 9.12 8.31 -27.18
N LEU A 91 8.73 7.38 -26.30
CA LEU A 91 7.73 6.34 -26.60
C LEU A 91 6.28 6.78 -26.38
N ALA A 92 6.05 7.83 -25.57
CA ALA A 92 4.72 8.32 -25.24
C ALA A 92 3.82 8.70 -26.43
N PRO A 93 4.31 9.38 -27.50
CA PRO A 93 3.45 9.74 -28.64
C PRO A 93 3.06 8.53 -29.51
N THR A 94 3.90 7.49 -29.57
CA THR A 94 3.71 6.34 -30.45
C THR A 94 2.88 5.23 -29.81
N HIS A 95 3.06 5.01 -28.51
CA HIS A 95 2.57 3.86 -27.76
C HIS A 95 1.59 4.22 -26.64
N ALA A 96 0.67 3.31 -26.30
CA ALA A 96 -0.15 3.45 -25.12
C ALA A 96 0.65 3.11 -23.85
N LYS A 97 0.19 3.55 -22.68
CA LYS A 97 0.89 3.32 -21.39
C LYS A 97 1.26 1.86 -21.12
N VAL A 98 0.44 0.92 -21.58
CA VAL A 98 0.66 -0.53 -21.41
C VAL A 98 1.82 -0.97 -22.29
N ASP A 99 1.78 -0.64 -23.58
CA ASP A 99 2.84 -0.98 -24.54
C ASP A 99 4.19 -0.34 -24.14
N VAL A 100 4.19 0.89 -23.61
CA VAL A 100 5.42 1.55 -23.09
C VAL A 100 5.99 0.79 -21.89
N ALA A 101 5.13 0.29 -21.00
CA ALA A 101 5.53 -0.49 -19.83
C ALA A 101 6.16 -1.83 -20.25
N GLU A 102 5.56 -2.50 -21.23
CA GLU A 102 6.08 -3.74 -21.81
C GLU A 102 7.42 -3.52 -22.53
N ALA A 103 7.52 -2.46 -23.34
CA ALA A 103 8.75 -2.14 -24.09
C ALA A 103 9.94 -1.82 -23.18
N LEU A 104 9.70 -1.18 -22.05
CA LEU A 104 10.75 -0.82 -21.09
C LEU A 104 10.96 -1.88 -20.00
N GLY A 105 10.08 -2.87 -19.89
CA GLY A 105 10.11 -3.91 -18.84
C GLY A 105 9.85 -3.36 -17.44
N ILE A 106 9.01 -2.33 -17.30
CA ILE A 106 8.72 -1.65 -16.03
C ILE A 106 7.22 -1.78 -15.73
N ASP A 107 6.83 -1.74 -14.46
CA ASP A 107 5.42 -1.74 -14.07
C ASP A 107 4.65 -0.51 -14.62
N ARG A 108 3.43 -0.76 -15.09
CA ARG A 108 2.53 0.25 -15.67
C ARG A 108 2.27 1.43 -14.71
N ARG A 109 2.22 1.19 -13.39
CA ARG A 109 1.98 2.24 -12.40
C ARG A 109 3.12 3.26 -12.41
N THR A 110 4.36 2.80 -12.51
CA THR A 110 5.55 3.67 -12.52
C THR A 110 5.54 4.60 -13.75
N VAL A 111 5.21 4.09 -14.93
CA VAL A 111 5.05 4.88 -16.16
C VAL A 111 3.95 5.93 -16.00
N SER A 112 2.83 5.57 -15.34
CA SER A 112 1.75 6.52 -15.08
C SER A 112 2.14 7.60 -14.07
N THR A 113 2.87 7.26 -13.00
CA THR A 113 3.34 8.23 -12.01
C THR A 113 4.32 9.22 -12.65
N ILE A 114 5.30 8.72 -13.41
CA ILE A 114 6.26 9.55 -14.14
C ILE A 114 5.54 10.45 -15.16
N GLY A 115 4.55 9.90 -15.87
CA GLY A 115 3.74 10.70 -16.78
C GLY A 115 3.01 11.86 -16.11
N GLN A 116 2.50 11.66 -14.89
CA GLN A 116 1.85 12.72 -14.11
C GLN A 116 2.85 13.75 -13.60
N GLU A 117 3.99 13.31 -13.05
CA GLU A 117 5.03 14.18 -12.52
C GLU A 117 5.65 15.08 -13.59
N PHE A 118 5.89 14.54 -14.80
CA PHE A 118 6.57 15.25 -15.89
C PHE A 118 5.63 15.75 -16.99
N GLY A 119 4.30 15.65 -16.80
CA GLY A 119 3.30 16.13 -17.75
C GLY A 119 3.32 15.43 -19.12
N ILE A 120 3.74 14.16 -19.17
CA ILE A 120 3.87 13.41 -20.42
C ILE A 120 2.50 12.84 -20.81
N THR A 121 2.04 13.18 -22.01
CA THR A 121 0.79 12.69 -22.58
C THR A 121 1.05 11.47 -23.45
N PHE A 122 0.31 10.39 -23.22
CA PHE A 122 0.45 9.12 -23.94
C PHE A 122 -0.64 8.97 -25.00
N LYS A 123 -0.36 8.16 -26.03
CA LYS A 123 -1.37 7.74 -26.99
C LYS A 123 -2.51 6.98 -26.29
N ALA A 124 -3.74 7.23 -26.74
CA ALA A 124 -4.89 6.50 -26.26
C ALA A 124 -4.78 5.01 -26.63
N PRO A 125 -5.09 4.08 -25.71
CA PRO A 125 -5.05 2.66 -26.00
C PRO A 125 -6.11 2.28 -27.05
N THR A 126 -5.71 1.44 -28.02
CA THR A 126 -6.59 0.92 -29.07
C THR A 126 -7.76 0.10 -28.52
N ARG A 127 -7.58 -0.53 -27.36
CA ARG A 127 -8.63 -1.28 -26.64
C ARG A 127 -8.62 -0.85 -25.18
N GLY A 128 -9.74 -0.33 -24.67
CA GLY A 128 -9.97 -0.24 -23.22
C GLY A 128 -10.61 1.06 -22.72
N GLY A 129 -11.62 0.88 -21.86
CA GLY A 129 -12.39 1.94 -21.19
C GLY A 129 -13.65 2.33 -21.96
N ALA A 130 -14.69 2.81 -21.25
CA ALA A 130 -16.00 3.17 -21.81
C ALA A 130 -15.95 4.10 -23.04
N ARG A 131 -14.85 4.86 -23.19
CA ARG A 131 -14.60 5.80 -24.29
C ARG A 131 -13.91 5.20 -25.52
N ASN A 132 -13.31 4.00 -25.41
CA ASN A 132 -12.60 3.30 -26.49
C ASN A 132 -13.17 1.90 -26.71
N LEU A 133 -14.48 1.69 -26.49
CA LEU A 133 -15.16 0.52 -27.04
C LEU A 133 -15.26 0.71 -28.54
N VAL A 134 -14.40 0.01 -29.30
CA VAL A 134 -14.66 -0.18 -30.72
C VAL A 134 -16.02 -0.89 -30.80
N PRO A 135 -17.02 -0.32 -31.52
CA PRO A 135 -18.29 -1.00 -31.73
C PRO A 135 -18.00 -2.40 -32.25
N ARG A 136 -18.62 -3.41 -31.65
CA ARG A 136 -18.45 -4.81 -32.08
C ARG A 136 -18.76 -4.86 -33.58
N ARG A 137 -17.73 -5.04 -34.39
CA ARG A 137 -17.90 -5.22 -35.84
C ARG A 137 -18.66 -6.51 -36.02
N ALA A 138 -19.64 -6.47 -36.89
CA ALA A 138 -20.37 -7.66 -37.26
C ALA A 138 -19.46 -8.58 -38.07
N ASP A 139 -19.38 -9.84 -37.67
CA ASP A 139 -18.62 -10.84 -38.41
C ASP A 139 -19.48 -11.32 -39.59
N GLU A 140 -19.19 -10.83 -40.80
CA GLU A 140 -19.94 -11.13 -42.03
C GLU A 140 -20.06 -12.65 -42.28
N ALA A 141 -19.02 -13.41 -41.96
CA ALA A 141 -19.02 -14.87 -42.08
C ALA A 141 -19.99 -15.56 -41.10
N SER A 142 -20.20 -14.98 -39.91
CA SER A 142 -21.20 -15.48 -38.96
C SER A 142 -22.60 -15.12 -39.44
N ASP A 143 -22.78 -13.91 -39.97
CA ASP A 143 -24.06 -13.42 -40.50
C ASP A 143 -24.57 -14.25 -41.67
N ALA A 144 -23.68 -14.67 -42.59
CA ALA A 144 -24.02 -15.56 -43.69
C ALA A 144 -24.60 -16.89 -43.19
N LYS A 145 -23.97 -17.50 -42.18
CA LYS A 145 -24.45 -18.74 -41.55
C LYS A 145 -25.82 -18.53 -40.88
N TYR A 146 -26.02 -17.38 -40.23
CA TYR A 146 -27.32 -17.07 -39.65
C TYR A 146 -28.39 -16.83 -40.72
N ALA A 147 -28.05 -16.20 -41.85
CA ALA A 147 -28.97 -15.96 -42.95
C ALA A 147 -29.49 -17.28 -43.55
N GLU A 148 -28.61 -18.27 -43.75
CA GLU A 148 -29.00 -19.62 -44.19
C GLU A 148 -29.97 -20.28 -43.21
N ARG A 149 -29.68 -20.21 -41.91
CA ARG A 149 -30.56 -20.77 -40.86
C ARG A 149 -31.91 -20.04 -40.78
N ILE A 150 -31.92 -18.72 -40.97
CA ILE A 150 -33.14 -17.91 -40.99
C ILE A 150 -34.02 -18.30 -42.19
N ARG A 151 -33.43 -18.56 -43.37
CA ARG A 151 -34.17 -19.07 -44.54
C ARG A 151 -34.78 -20.45 -44.26
N ALA A 152 -34.01 -21.38 -43.69
CA ALA A 152 -34.52 -22.68 -43.29
C ALA A 152 -35.68 -22.57 -42.28
N PHE A 153 -35.60 -21.65 -41.33
CA PHE A 153 -36.69 -21.43 -40.37
C PHE A 153 -37.92 -20.74 -40.96
N LEU A 154 -37.74 -19.92 -42.00
CA LEU A 154 -38.84 -19.35 -42.76
C LEU A 154 -39.60 -20.43 -43.53
N GLU A 155 -38.88 -21.36 -44.17
CA GLU A 155 -39.48 -22.52 -44.87
C GLU A 155 -40.25 -23.44 -43.91
N LEU A 156 -39.74 -23.60 -42.68
CA LEU A 156 -40.43 -24.34 -41.62
C LEU A 156 -41.63 -23.58 -41.01
N GLY A 157 -41.89 -22.35 -41.45
CA GLY A 157 -43.03 -21.54 -40.99
C GLY A 157 -42.91 -21.04 -39.55
N LEU A 158 -41.70 -20.99 -38.98
CA LEU A 158 -41.51 -20.51 -37.61
C LEU A 158 -41.78 -19.00 -37.51
N THR A 159 -42.36 -18.59 -36.38
CA THR A 159 -42.55 -17.16 -36.10
C THR A 159 -41.23 -16.49 -35.77
N ARG A 160 -41.12 -15.17 -36.01
CA ARG A 160 -39.91 -14.39 -35.73
C ARG A 160 -39.44 -14.52 -34.27
N ARG A 161 -40.37 -14.60 -33.31
CA ARG A 161 -40.04 -14.78 -31.88
C ARG A 161 -39.41 -16.15 -31.60
N GLN A 162 -39.91 -17.20 -32.24
CA GLN A 162 -39.34 -18.54 -32.14
C GLN A 162 -37.95 -18.61 -32.79
N CYS A 163 -37.77 -17.98 -33.95
CA CYS A 163 -36.48 -17.90 -34.62
C CYS A 163 -35.41 -17.15 -33.79
N LEU A 164 -35.80 -16.05 -33.13
CA LEU A 164 -34.89 -15.32 -32.23
C LEU A 164 -34.47 -16.17 -31.02
N GLY A 165 -35.41 -16.93 -30.45
CA GLY A 165 -35.15 -17.85 -29.34
C GLY A 165 -34.26 -19.02 -29.74
N SER A 166 -34.50 -19.63 -30.91
CA SER A 166 -33.73 -20.78 -31.39
C SER A 166 -32.29 -20.42 -31.79
N LEU A 167 -32.06 -19.19 -32.27
CA LEU A 167 -30.72 -18.70 -32.64
C LEU A 167 -30.00 -17.98 -31.49
N ALA A 168 -30.67 -17.73 -30.35
CA ALA A 168 -30.18 -16.91 -29.24
C ALA A 168 -29.67 -15.52 -29.70
N MET A 169 -30.42 -14.88 -30.61
CA MET A 169 -30.05 -13.61 -31.22
C MET A 169 -30.92 -12.45 -30.73
N GLY A 170 -30.33 -11.27 -30.63
CA GLY A 170 -31.07 -10.04 -30.35
C GLY A 170 -31.83 -9.52 -31.58
N SER A 171 -32.97 -8.83 -31.36
CA SER A 171 -33.81 -8.30 -32.44
C SER A 171 -33.04 -7.40 -33.43
N LYS A 172 -32.13 -6.54 -32.93
CA LYS A 172 -31.32 -5.65 -33.79
C LYS A 172 -30.36 -6.42 -34.70
N ALA A 173 -29.76 -7.51 -34.22
CA ALA A 173 -28.88 -8.34 -35.03
C ALA A 173 -29.66 -9.08 -36.12
N PHE A 174 -30.86 -9.56 -35.79
CA PHE A 174 -31.75 -10.22 -36.72
C PHE A 174 -32.25 -9.29 -37.85
N GLU A 175 -32.67 -8.06 -37.52
CA GLU A 175 -33.08 -7.07 -38.53
C GLU A 175 -31.94 -6.69 -39.47
N ARG A 176 -30.73 -6.54 -38.91
CA ARG A 176 -29.53 -6.24 -39.69
C ARG A 176 -29.22 -7.36 -40.69
N ILE A 177 -29.31 -8.62 -40.28
CA ILE A 177 -29.01 -9.78 -41.15
C ILE A 177 -30.08 -9.91 -42.23
N ILE A 178 -31.36 -9.74 -41.88
CA ILE A 178 -32.45 -9.72 -42.87
C ILE A 178 -32.24 -8.63 -43.92
N ALA A 179 -31.91 -7.41 -43.49
CA ALA A 179 -31.68 -6.30 -44.40
C ALA A 179 -30.45 -6.52 -45.29
N ALA A 180 -29.37 -7.09 -44.73
CA ALA A 180 -28.14 -7.37 -45.47
C ALA A 180 -28.30 -8.51 -46.50
N HIS A 181 -29.12 -9.53 -46.20
CA HIS A 181 -29.31 -10.71 -47.05
C HIS A 181 -30.64 -10.73 -47.82
N GLY A 182 -31.43 -9.66 -47.75
CA GLY A 182 -32.68 -9.48 -48.51
C GLY A 182 -33.79 -10.48 -48.17
N ILE A 183 -33.88 -10.94 -46.91
CA ILE A 183 -34.85 -11.96 -46.49
C ILE A 183 -36.14 -11.30 -45.99
N ASP A 184 -37.26 -11.42 -46.72
CA ASP A 184 -38.54 -10.90 -46.22
C ASP A 184 -39.17 -11.85 -45.18
N TYR A 185 -39.01 -11.51 -43.90
CA TYR A 185 -39.57 -12.28 -42.79
C TYR A 185 -40.82 -11.58 -42.23
N PRO A 186 -41.96 -12.27 -42.10
CA PRO A 186 -43.22 -11.64 -41.67
C PRO A 186 -43.09 -10.99 -40.29
N LYS A 187 -43.40 -9.69 -40.23
CA LYS A 187 -43.49 -8.95 -38.96
C LYS A 187 -44.83 -9.23 -38.29
N ALA A 188 -44.80 -9.52 -36.99
CA ALA A 188 -46.02 -9.59 -36.19
C ALA A 188 -46.72 -8.22 -36.24
N LYS A 189 -47.98 -8.20 -36.66
CA LYS A 189 -48.80 -6.98 -36.58
C LYS A 189 -48.99 -6.62 -35.11
N PRO A 190 -48.93 -5.33 -34.73
CA PRO A 190 -49.25 -4.93 -33.37
C PRO A 190 -50.68 -5.43 -33.05
N GLY A 191 -50.81 -6.24 -31.99
CA GLY A 191 -52.12 -6.63 -31.48
C GLY A 191 -52.92 -5.36 -31.13
N ARG A 192 -54.25 -5.42 -31.30
CA ARG A 192 -55.21 -4.31 -31.10
C ARG A 192 -54.73 -3.26 -30.08
N THR A 193 -54.85 -1.98 -30.45
CA THR A 193 -54.77 -0.84 -29.54
C THR A 193 -55.51 -1.17 -28.24
N LYS A 194 -54.81 -1.07 -27.11
CA LYS A 194 -55.39 -1.25 -25.77
C LYS A 194 -56.67 -0.41 -25.69
N CYS A 195 -57.74 -0.98 -25.12
CA CYS A 195 -58.97 -0.24 -24.87
C CYS A 195 -58.63 1.07 -24.17
N ALA A 196 -59.10 2.19 -24.73
CA ALA A 196 -59.01 3.49 -24.07
C ALA A 196 -59.76 3.39 -22.74
N ALA A 197 -59.08 3.75 -21.65
CA ALA A 197 -59.64 3.82 -20.31
C ALA A 197 -60.59 5.02 -20.17
#